data_AF-A0A508A087-F1
#
_entry.id   AF-A0A508A087-F1
#
_cell.length_a   1.000
_cell.length_b   1.000
_cell.length_c   1.000
_cell.angle_alpha   90.00
_cell.angle_beta   90.00
_cell.angle_gamma   90.00
#
_symmetry.space_group_name_H-M   'P 1'
#
loop_
_entity.id
_entity.type
_entity.pdbx_description
1 polymer ?
#
loop_
_entity_poly.entity_id
_entity_poly.type
_entity_poly.pdbx_seq_one_letter_code
_entity_poly.pdbx_strand_id
1 'polypeptide(L)'
;MRAPGWPVPHPRCVIPVLEPRAEHGRMTTLALAIALPLLLVLAMVLVVARRGLQLRLLVEDGVETEGRVVERIKHTGSTYQAQKRLRYEYRDGRGERHEHVSLVPDSVWNQHPRGTSIAVVYARRKPHVSAPLHLVRQAREAVDRDD
;
A
#
# COMPACT_ATOMS: atom_id res chain seq x y z
N MET A 1 49.40 -77.00 -23.23
CA MET A 1 50.03 -75.71 -23.58
C MET A 1 49.04 -74.86 -24.39
N ARG A 2 48.39 -73.89 -23.75
CA ARG A 2 47.71 -72.69 -24.32
C ARG A 2 47.50 -71.70 -23.16
N ALA A 3 47.80 -70.43 -23.40
CA ALA A 3 48.04 -69.39 -22.39
C ALA A 3 46.77 -68.87 -21.69
N PRO A 4 46.86 -68.33 -20.45
CA PRO A 4 45.83 -67.50 -19.86
C PRO A 4 45.99 -66.03 -20.32
N GLY A 5 44.97 -65.50 -21.00
CA GLY A 5 44.89 -64.10 -21.39
C GLY A 5 44.60 -63.20 -20.19
N TRP A 6 45.47 -62.23 -19.94
CA TRP A 6 45.26 -61.16 -18.96
C TRP A 6 44.50 -60.00 -19.62
N PRO A 7 43.56 -59.34 -18.93
CA PRO A 7 42.92 -58.12 -19.44
C PRO A 7 43.83 -56.91 -19.22
N VAL A 8 43.93 -56.07 -20.25
CA VAL A 8 44.68 -54.81 -20.26
C VAL A 8 43.86 -53.71 -19.57
N PRO A 9 44.41 -52.87 -18.69
CA PRO A 9 43.66 -51.75 -18.11
C PRO A 9 43.49 -50.62 -19.12
N HIS A 10 42.23 -50.21 -19.36
CA HIS A 10 41.91 -49.06 -20.21
C HIS A 10 42.32 -47.73 -19.54
N PRO A 11 42.80 -46.73 -20.30
CA PRO A 11 43.06 -45.40 -19.78
C PRO A 11 41.74 -44.74 -19.35
N ARG A 12 41.67 -44.33 -18.09
CA ARG A 12 40.54 -43.55 -17.56
C ARG A 12 40.49 -42.22 -18.29
N CYS A 13 39.41 -42.02 -19.05
CA CYS A 13 39.08 -40.75 -19.68
C CYS A 13 38.80 -39.73 -18.57
N VAL A 14 39.72 -38.79 -18.35
CA VAL A 14 39.51 -37.65 -17.45
C VAL A 14 38.68 -36.62 -18.20
N ILE A 15 37.38 -36.61 -17.96
CA ILE A 15 36.50 -35.55 -18.48
C ILE A 15 36.82 -34.28 -17.68
N PRO A 16 37.26 -33.18 -18.31
CA PRO A 16 37.36 -31.91 -17.62
C PRO A 16 35.95 -31.45 -17.24
N VAL A 17 35.67 -31.39 -15.94
CA VAL A 17 34.48 -30.75 -15.39
C VAL A 17 34.60 -29.26 -15.72
N LEU A 18 33.88 -28.80 -16.74
CA LEU A 18 33.69 -27.38 -16.98
C LEU A 18 32.91 -26.80 -15.80
N GLU A 19 33.59 -26.10 -14.90
CA GLU A 19 32.92 -25.27 -13.91
C GLU A 19 32.13 -24.17 -14.63
N PRO A 20 30.83 -24.01 -14.36
CA PRO A 20 30.04 -22.95 -14.96
C PRO A 20 30.54 -21.59 -14.48
N ARG A 21 31.03 -20.79 -15.42
CA ARG A 21 31.52 -19.42 -15.23
C ARG A 21 30.43 -18.53 -14.62
N ALA A 22 30.49 -18.36 -13.30
CA ALA A 22 29.54 -17.64 -12.46
C ALA A 22 29.59 -16.10 -12.59
N GLU A 23 29.73 -15.56 -13.81
CA GLU A 23 29.85 -14.11 -14.03
C GLU A 23 28.48 -13.43 -14.31
N HIS A 24 27.47 -14.15 -14.81
CA HIS A 24 26.14 -13.59 -15.06
C HIS A 24 25.29 -13.36 -13.79
N GLY A 25 25.59 -14.08 -12.70
CA GLY A 25 24.82 -13.98 -11.46
C GLY A 25 25.07 -12.68 -10.68
N ARG A 26 26.26 -12.08 -10.80
CA ARG A 26 26.68 -10.92 -9.99
C ARG A 26 26.17 -9.59 -10.55
N MET A 27 26.14 -9.43 -11.88
CA MET A 27 25.58 -8.23 -12.52
C MET A 27 24.05 -8.17 -12.37
N THR A 28 23.37 -9.31 -12.47
CA THR A 28 21.92 -9.39 -12.27
C THR A 28 21.51 -9.13 -10.82
N THR A 29 22.26 -9.61 -9.83
CA THR A 29 21.99 -9.29 -8.41
C THR A 29 22.21 -7.81 -8.10
N LEU A 30 23.26 -7.18 -8.63
CA LEU A 30 23.49 -5.74 -8.44
C LEU A 30 22.41 -4.89 -9.11
N ALA A 31 22.02 -5.24 -10.35
CA ALA A 31 20.94 -4.56 -11.05
C ALA A 31 19.62 -4.69 -10.28
N LEU A 32 19.29 -5.86 -9.75
CA LEU A 32 18.09 -6.09 -8.94
C LEU A 32 18.13 -5.32 -7.61
N ALA A 33 19.29 -5.28 -6.95
CA ALA A 33 19.49 -4.57 -5.68
C ALA A 33 19.27 -3.05 -5.80
N ILE A 34 19.51 -2.47 -6.98
CA ILE A 34 19.27 -1.05 -7.27
C ILE A 34 17.87 -0.81 -7.85
N ALA A 35 17.42 -1.68 -8.77
CA ALA A 35 16.12 -1.53 -9.39
C ALA A 35 14.97 -1.69 -8.40
N LEU A 36 15.08 -2.62 -7.44
CA LEU A 36 14.04 -2.87 -6.45
C LEU A 36 13.73 -1.64 -5.57
N PRO A 37 14.70 -0.98 -4.89
CA PRO A 37 14.41 0.21 -4.10
C PRO A 37 13.91 1.37 -4.96
N LEU A 38 14.44 1.55 -6.19
CA LEU A 38 13.93 2.58 -7.11
C LEU A 38 12.45 2.36 -7.46
N LEU A 39 12.06 1.11 -7.71
CA LEU A 39 10.68 0.76 -8.03
C LEU A 39 9.77 0.97 -6.81
N LEU A 40 10.25 0.66 -5.60
CA LEU A 40 9.52 0.94 -4.35
C LEU A 40 9.32 2.43 -4.13
N VAL A 41 10.34 3.26 -4.34
CA VAL A 41 10.24 4.72 -4.22
C VAL A 41 9.25 5.27 -5.25
N LEU A 42 9.34 4.84 -6.50
CA LEU A 42 8.40 5.27 -7.55
C LEU A 42 6.96 4.89 -7.20
N ALA A 43 6.74 3.66 -6.71
CA ALA A 43 5.43 3.21 -6.26
C ALA A 43 4.91 4.06 -5.09
N MET A 44 5.76 4.41 -4.13
CA MET A 44 5.40 5.27 -2.99
C MET A 44 4.98 6.67 -3.47
N VAL A 45 5.75 7.29 -4.37
CA VAL A 45 5.43 8.61 -4.94
C VAL A 45 4.08 8.57 -5.66
N LEU A 46 3.82 7.53 -6.45
CA LEU A 46 2.53 7.37 -7.15
C LEU A 46 1.35 7.24 -6.17
N VAL A 47 1.52 6.52 -5.06
CA VAL A 47 0.48 6.38 -4.04
C VAL A 47 0.19 7.72 -3.37
N VAL A 48 1.24 8.47 -2.99
CA VAL A 48 1.09 9.79 -2.36
C VAL A 48 0.45 10.78 -3.32
N ALA A 49 0.89 10.83 -4.58
CA ALA A 49 0.30 11.70 -5.59
C ALA A 49 -1.18 11.39 -5.83
N ARG A 50 -1.56 10.10 -5.93
CA ARG A 50 -2.96 9.69 -6.06
C ARG A 50 -3.81 10.11 -4.85
N ARG A 51 -3.28 9.98 -3.63
CA ARG A 51 -3.95 10.44 -2.41
C ARG A 51 -4.08 11.97 -2.38
N GLY A 52 -3.05 12.70 -2.80
CA GLY A 52 -3.09 14.15 -2.92
C GLY A 52 -4.15 14.64 -3.91
N LEU A 53 -4.25 13.99 -5.07
CA LEU A 53 -5.28 14.30 -6.07
C LEU A 53 -6.70 14.02 -5.55
N GLN A 54 -6.90 12.93 -4.81
CA GLN A 54 -8.19 12.64 -4.16
C GLN A 54 -8.57 13.73 -3.16
N LEU A 55 -7.59 14.22 -2.39
CA LEU A 55 -7.80 15.26 -1.39
C LEU A 55 -8.09 16.62 -2.05
N ARG A 56 -7.39 16.99 -3.13
CA ARG A 56 -7.73 18.18 -3.92
C ARG A 56 -9.16 18.13 -4.46
N LEU A 57 -9.58 16.97 -5.00
CA LEU A 57 -10.96 16.79 -5.45
C LEU A 57 -11.99 17.01 -4.31
N LEU A 58 -11.65 16.61 -3.08
CA LEU A 58 -12.48 16.84 -1.89
C LEU A 58 -12.49 18.31 -1.45
N VAL A 59 -11.41 19.06 -1.69
CA VAL A 59 -11.33 20.49 -1.34
C VAL A 59 -12.08 21.35 -2.36
N GLU A 60 -12.01 20.99 -3.65
CA GLU A 60 -12.61 21.73 -4.77
C GLU A 60 -14.10 21.39 -4.98
N ASP A 61 -14.47 20.11 -4.95
CA ASP A 61 -15.83 19.61 -5.29
C ASP A 61 -16.43 18.80 -4.13
N GLY A 62 -15.96 19.08 -2.92
CA GLY A 62 -16.43 18.43 -1.69
C GLY A 62 -17.84 18.85 -1.33
N VAL A 63 -18.70 17.86 -1.12
CA VAL A 63 -20.02 18.04 -0.51
C VAL A 63 -19.98 17.47 0.89
N GLU A 64 -20.27 18.32 1.86
CA GLU A 64 -20.41 17.90 3.26
C GLU A 64 -21.70 17.10 3.45
N THR A 65 -21.60 15.99 4.16
CA THR A 65 -22.71 15.12 4.51
C THR A 65 -22.49 14.50 5.89
N GLU A 66 -23.57 14.00 6.49
CA GLU A 66 -23.48 13.22 7.71
C GLU A 66 -23.39 11.74 7.39
N GLY A 67 -22.30 11.11 7.84
CA GLY A 67 -22.15 9.66 7.85
C GLY A 67 -22.47 9.08 9.22
N ARG A 68 -22.68 7.77 9.27
CA ARG A 68 -22.87 6.99 10.50
C ARG A 68 -21.71 6.04 10.71
N VAL A 69 -21.17 5.99 11.92
CA VAL A 69 -20.09 5.05 12.27
C VAL A 69 -20.67 3.63 12.43
N VAL A 70 -20.32 2.74 11.51
CA VAL A 70 -20.78 1.35 11.50
C VAL A 70 -19.91 0.47 12.38
N GLU A 71 -18.59 0.68 12.36
CA GLU A 71 -17.63 -0.16 13.07
C GLU A 71 -16.38 0.61 13.49
N ARG A 72 -15.79 0.18 14.60
CA ARG A 72 -14.54 0.68 15.15
C ARG A 72 -13.48 -0.42 15.08
N ILE A 73 -12.49 -0.27 14.21
CA ILE A 73 -11.43 -1.26 14.00
C ILE A 73 -10.16 -0.78 14.71
N LYS A 74 -9.70 -1.53 15.72
CA LYS A 74 -8.45 -1.26 16.43
C LYS A 74 -7.47 -2.40 16.16
N HIS A 75 -6.36 -2.10 15.51
CA HIS A 75 -5.23 -3.03 15.39
C HIS A 75 -4.19 -2.70 16.44
N THR A 76 -4.07 -3.54 17.46
CA THR A 76 -2.97 -3.47 18.43
C THR A 76 -1.82 -4.33 17.90
N GLY A 77 -0.77 -3.70 17.38
CA GLY A 77 0.48 -4.38 17.04
C GLY A 77 1.43 -4.42 18.25
N SER A 78 2.27 -5.45 18.34
CA SER A 78 3.22 -5.67 19.46
C SER A 78 4.27 -4.54 19.61
N THR A 79 4.52 -3.73 18.58
CA THR A 79 5.68 -2.82 18.56
C THR A 79 5.41 -1.44 17.95
N TYR A 80 4.20 -1.16 17.45
CA TYR A 80 3.86 0.11 16.80
C TYR A 80 2.51 0.63 17.31
N GLN A 81 2.38 1.96 17.41
CA GLN A 81 1.16 2.65 17.83
C GLN A 81 -0.09 1.99 17.24
N ALA A 82 -1.05 1.63 18.10
CA ALA A 82 -2.25 0.93 17.69
C ALA A 82 -2.99 1.74 16.62
N GLN A 83 -3.11 1.21 15.41
CA GLN A 83 -3.83 1.89 14.33
C GLN A 83 -5.32 1.84 14.61
N LYS A 84 -5.95 3.01 14.69
CA LYS A 84 -7.38 3.18 14.92
C LYS A 84 -8.07 3.59 13.63
N ARG A 85 -9.02 2.77 13.17
CA ARG A 85 -9.74 2.99 11.91
C ARG A 85 -11.25 2.98 12.13
N LEU A 86 -11.93 4.03 11.69
CA LEU A 86 -13.38 4.10 11.72
C LEU A 86 -13.94 3.66 10.37
N ARG A 87 -14.89 2.73 10.40
CA ARG A 87 -15.74 2.38 9.26
C ARG A 87 -17.04 3.17 9.39
N TYR A 88 -17.35 3.94 8.38
CA TYR A 88 -18.57 4.75 8.34
C TYR A 88 -19.31 4.55 7.02
N GLU A 89 -20.62 4.71 7.09
CA GLU A 89 -21.52 4.72 5.94
C GLU A 89 -22.11 6.11 5.75
N TYR A 90 -22.38 6.52 4.52
CA TYR A 90 -23.11 7.75 4.24
C TYR A 90 -23.93 7.57 2.96
N ARG A 91 -24.82 8.52 2.69
CA ARG A 91 -25.57 8.59 1.43
C ARG A 91 -25.09 9.77 0.60
N ASP A 92 -24.95 9.55 -0.70
CA ASP A 92 -24.65 10.62 -1.63
C ASP A 92 -25.91 11.42 -2.01
N GLY A 93 -25.74 12.45 -2.85
CA GLY A 93 -26.86 13.27 -3.33
C GLY A 93 -27.89 12.53 -4.21
N ARG A 94 -27.61 11.28 -4.61
CA ARG A 94 -28.55 10.40 -5.33
C ARG A 94 -29.22 9.39 -4.39
N GLY A 95 -28.85 9.38 -3.10
CA GLY A 95 -29.35 8.45 -2.10
C GLY A 95 -28.64 7.09 -2.10
N GLU A 96 -27.57 6.92 -2.89
CA GLU A 96 -26.79 5.67 -2.88
C GLU A 96 -25.97 5.58 -1.60
N ARG A 97 -25.91 4.37 -1.02
CA ARG A 97 -25.16 4.10 0.21
C ARG A 97 -23.71 3.77 -0.13
N HIS A 98 -22.80 4.52 0.47
CA HIS A 98 -21.37 4.32 0.35
C HIS A 98 -20.77 3.98 1.72
N GLU A 99 -19.77 3.11 1.74
CA GLU A 99 -19.05 2.72 2.94
C GLU A 99 -17.56 3.01 2.77
N HIS A 100 -16.93 3.55 3.81
CA HIS A 100 -15.50 3.87 3.77
C HIS A 100 -14.84 3.57 5.11
N VAL A 101 -13.54 3.27 5.06
CA VAL A 101 -12.70 3.05 6.25
C VAL A 101 -11.57 4.06 6.25
N SER A 102 -11.49 4.86 7.31
CA SER A 102 -10.47 5.90 7.46
C SER A 102 -9.66 5.70 8.73
N LEU A 103 -8.34 5.90 8.63
CA LEU A 103 -7.47 6.02 9.79
C LEU A 103 -7.78 7.34 10.49
N VAL A 104 -7.98 7.30 11.80
CA VAL A 104 -8.31 8.49 12.60
C VAL A 104 -7.39 8.62 13.80
N PRO A 105 -7.11 9.85 14.25
CA PRO A 105 -6.37 10.08 15.49
C PRO A 105 -7.21 9.67 16.71
N ASP A 106 -6.53 9.51 17.84
CA ASP A 106 -7.11 9.12 19.13
C ASP A 106 -8.24 10.04 19.60
N SER A 107 -8.10 11.35 19.36
CA SER A 107 -9.11 12.35 19.70
C SER A 107 -10.44 12.08 18.98
N VAL A 108 -10.39 11.88 17.67
CA VAL A 108 -11.56 11.59 16.82
C VAL A 108 -12.14 10.21 17.16
N TRP A 109 -11.30 9.21 17.39
CA TRP A 109 -11.75 7.87 17.76
C TRP A 109 -12.62 7.85 19.03
N ASN A 110 -12.21 8.61 20.05
CA ASN A 110 -12.93 8.66 21.32
C ASN A 110 -14.26 9.43 21.21
N GLN A 111 -14.35 10.39 20.30
CA GLN A 111 -15.55 11.22 20.09
C GLN A 111 -16.64 10.54 19.27
N HIS A 112 -16.30 9.53 18.45
CA HIS A 112 -17.26 8.86 17.57
C HIS A 112 -17.39 7.36 17.90
N PRO A 113 -18.14 6.99 18.96
CA PRO A 113 -18.49 5.60 19.23
C PRO A 113 -19.36 5.01 18.11
N ARG A 114 -19.48 3.68 18.08
CA ARG A 114 -20.32 3.00 17.09
C ARG A 114 -21.75 3.51 17.14
N GLY A 115 -22.33 3.76 15.98
CA GLY A 115 -23.70 4.21 15.82
C GLY A 115 -23.89 5.73 15.84
N THR A 116 -22.86 6.51 16.17
CA THR A 116 -22.94 7.98 16.13
C THR A 116 -22.77 8.53 14.72
N SER A 117 -23.19 9.77 14.52
CA SER A 117 -22.87 10.53 13.31
C SER A 117 -21.42 10.97 13.30
N ILE A 118 -20.88 11.16 12.09
CA ILE A 118 -19.58 11.74 11.81
C ILE A 118 -19.71 12.63 10.57
N ALA A 119 -19.12 13.82 10.61
CA ALA A 119 -19.10 14.70 9.47
C ALA A 119 -18.11 14.17 8.41
N VAL A 120 -18.61 13.96 7.20
CA VAL A 120 -17.88 13.39 6.07
C VAL A 120 -17.99 14.35 4.89
N VAL A 121 -16.94 14.42 4.09
CA VAL A 121 -16.96 15.09 2.79
C VAL A 121 -16.76 14.04 1.73
N TYR A 122 -17.58 14.06 0.69
CA TYR A 122 -17.41 13.24 -0.51
C TYR A 122 -17.25 14.12 -1.74
N ALA A 123 -16.51 13.65 -2.75
CA ALA A 123 -16.38 14.37 -4.00
C ALA A 123 -17.65 14.16 -4.86
N ARG A 124 -18.35 15.22 -5.24
CA ARG A 124 -19.63 15.11 -5.99
C ARG A 124 -19.48 14.34 -7.29
N ARG A 125 -18.40 14.59 -8.05
CA ARG A 125 -18.09 13.87 -9.31
C ARG A 125 -17.66 12.43 -9.10
N LYS A 126 -17.17 12.07 -7.92
CA LYS A 126 -16.67 10.72 -7.58
C LYS A 126 -17.07 10.35 -6.14
N PRO A 127 -18.33 9.95 -5.91
CA PRO A 127 -18.85 9.70 -4.56
C PRO A 127 -18.00 8.71 -3.76
N HIS A 128 -17.41 7.69 -4.39
CA HIS A 128 -16.52 6.73 -3.71
C HIS A 128 -15.28 7.36 -3.04
N VAL A 129 -14.89 8.58 -3.43
CA VAL A 129 -13.83 9.35 -2.77
C VAL A 129 -14.47 10.16 -1.64
N SER A 130 -14.17 9.76 -0.41
CA SER A 130 -14.65 10.45 0.80
C SER A 130 -13.57 10.50 1.86
N ALA A 131 -13.67 11.50 2.74
CA ALA A 131 -12.83 11.62 3.92
C ALA A 131 -13.61 12.28 5.06
N PRO A 132 -13.26 12.00 6.33
CA PRO A 132 -13.77 12.77 7.46
C PRO A 132 -13.48 14.26 7.32
N LEU A 133 -14.43 15.10 7.72
CA LEU A 133 -14.35 16.56 7.55
C LEU A 133 -13.09 17.18 8.15
N HIS A 134 -12.61 16.67 9.29
CA HIS A 134 -11.40 17.17 9.94
C HIS A 134 -10.15 17.03 9.05
N LEU A 135 -10.03 15.96 8.26
CA LEU A 135 -8.90 15.78 7.34
C LEU A 135 -8.98 16.76 6.17
N VAL A 136 -10.20 17.00 5.66
CA VAL A 136 -10.41 17.94 4.56
C VAL A 136 -10.16 19.38 5.01
N ARG A 137 -10.55 19.75 6.23
CA ARG A 137 -10.24 21.06 6.82
C ARG A 137 -8.74 21.28 6.97
N GLN A 138 -8.02 20.31 7.53
CA GLN A 138 -6.55 20.39 7.63
C GLN A 138 -5.89 20.53 6.27
N ALA A 139 -6.41 19.85 5.25
CA ALA A 139 -5.92 19.96 3.89
C ALA A 139 -6.17 21.34 3.27
N ARG A 140 -7.38 21.90 3.46
CA ARG A 140 -7.73 23.23 2.97
C ARG A 140 -6.86 24.30 3.62
N GLU A 141 -6.67 24.24 4.94
CA GLU A 141 -5.78 25.16 5.67
C GLU A 141 -4.31 25.06 5.22
N ALA A 142 -3.86 23.90 4.75
CA ALA A 142 -2.52 23.73 4.21
C ALA A 142 -2.40 24.35 2.80
N VAL A 143 -3.43 24.23 1.96
CA VAL A 143 -3.47 24.85 0.62
C VAL A 143 -3.51 26.37 0.74
N ASP A 144 -4.36 26.90 1.62
CA ASP A 144 -4.52 28.36 1.81
C ASP A 144 -3.26 29.05 2.37
N ARG A 145 -2.28 28.29 2.91
CA ARG A 145 -1.00 28.83 3.40
C ARG A 145 0.06 28.98 2.30
N ASP A 146 -0.11 28.31 1.17
CA ASP A 146 0.86 28.28 0.07
C ASP A 146 0.52 29.27 -1.07
N ASP A 147 -0.63 29.95 -1.00
CA ASP A 147 -1.08 31.04 -1.89
C ASP A 147 -0.77 32.43 -1.28
#